data_AF-A0A8T4LU27-F1
#
_entry.id   AF-A0A8T4LU27-F1
#
_cell.length_a   1.000
_cell.length_b   1.000
_cell.length_c   1.000
_cell.angle_alpha   90.00
_cell.angle_beta   90.00
_cell.angle_gamma   90.00
#
_symmetry.space_group_name_H-M   'P 1'
#
loop_
_entity.id
_entity.type
_entity.pdbx_description
1 polymer ?
#
loop_
_entity_poly.entity_id
_entity_poly.type
_entity_poly.pdbx_seq_one_letter_code
_entity_poly.pdbx_strand_id
1 'polypeptide(L)' 'FGTGKVSDEKLAEAIEKTFPLKPADIIKHLDLLRPIYKKTAAYGHFGRNDPDFTWEKTDKVEELKKLF' A
#
# COMPACT_ATOMS: atom_id res chain seq x y z
N PHE A 1 -9.22 -16.85 4.74
CA PHE A 1 -10.60 -16.34 4.61
C PHE A 1 -11.30 -16.70 3.29
N GLY A 2 -10.65 -17.35 2.31
CA GLY A 2 -11.35 -18.01 1.19
C GLY A 2 -12.04 -17.09 0.17
N THR A 3 -11.77 -15.79 0.20
CA THR A 3 -12.42 -14.78 -0.67
C THR A 3 -11.61 -14.41 -1.92
N GLY A 4 -10.40 -14.96 -2.07
CA GLY A 4 -9.50 -14.67 -3.18
C GLY A 4 -10.04 -15.21 -4.52
N LYS A 5 -9.81 -14.46 -5.60
CA LYS A 5 -10.15 -14.88 -6.98
C LYS A 5 -9.02 -15.66 -7.67
N VAL A 6 -7.82 -15.56 -7.14
CA VAL A 6 -6.60 -16.26 -7.58
C VAL A 6 -5.91 -16.85 -6.34
N SER A 7 -4.92 -17.73 -6.54
CA SER A 7 -4.22 -18.37 -5.43
C SER A 7 -3.35 -17.37 -4.66
N ASP A 8 -3.09 -17.66 -3.39
CA ASP A 8 -2.28 -16.81 -2.51
C ASP A 8 -0.83 -16.69 -3.03
N GLU A 9 -0.31 -17.74 -3.69
CA GLU A 9 1.02 -17.71 -4.31
C GLU A 9 1.07 -16.72 -5.47
N LYS A 10 0.03 -16.70 -6.33
CA LYS A 10 -0.08 -15.72 -7.42
C LYS A 10 -0.23 -14.30 -6.87
N LEU A 11 -0.96 -14.13 -5.77
CA LEU A 11 -1.04 -12.84 -5.09
C LEU A 11 0.33 -12.39 -4.57
N ALA A 12 1.08 -13.27 -3.90
CA ALA A 12 2.41 -12.96 -3.39
C ALA A 12 3.37 -12.52 -4.51
N GLU A 13 3.40 -13.26 -5.63
CA GLU A 13 4.20 -12.89 -6.80
C GLU A 13 3.81 -11.53 -7.38
N ALA A 14 2.50 -11.22 -7.45
CA ALA A 14 2.02 -9.95 -7.93
C ALA A 14 2.41 -8.79 -7.00
N ILE A 15 2.39 -9.02 -5.68
CA ILE A 15 2.83 -8.04 -4.69
C ILE A 15 4.32 -7.71 -4.87
N GLU A 16 5.18 -8.71 -5.01
CA GLU A 16 6.62 -8.50 -5.22
C GLU A 16 6.94 -7.73 -6.52
N LYS A 17 6.14 -7.94 -7.57
CA LYS A 17 6.29 -7.24 -8.85
C LYS A 17 5.79 -5.79 -8.82
N THR A 18 4.78 -5.51 -8.00
CA THR A 18 4.05 -4.22 -8.00
C THR A 18 4.55 -3.24 -6.94
N PHE A 19 4.91 -3.76 -5.77
CA PHE A 19 5.22 -2.93 -4.60
C PHE A 19 6.70 -3.01 -4.25
N PRO A 20 7.37 -1.86 -4.03
CA PRO A 20 8.71 -1.86 -3.46
C PRO A 20 8.64 -2.27 -1.99
N LEU A 21 9.30 -3.37 -1.62
CA LEU A 21 9.28 -3.89 -0.25
C LEU A 21 10.59 -3.62 0.53
N LYS A 22 11.59 -3.01 -0.10
CA LYS A 22 12.83 -2.60 0.59
C LYS A 22 12.57 -1.34 1.41
N PRO A 23 13.13 -1.19 2.63
CA PRO A 23 12.83 -0.06 3.51
C PRO A 23 13.00 1.32 2.87
N ALA A 24 14.11 1.54 2.15
CA ALA A 24 14.37 2.81 1.47
C ALA A 24 13.36 3.09 0.35
N ASP A 25 12.95 2.05 -0.38
CA ASP A 25 12.00 2.18 -1.49
C ASP A 25 10.57 2.38 -0.97
N ILE A 26 10.20 1.78 0.18
CA ILE A 26 8.94 2.06 0.88
C ILE A 26 8.87 3.54 1.26
N ILE A 27 9.93 4.06 1.90
CA ILE A 27 10.03 5.47 2.29
C ILE A 27 9.82 6.39 1.09
N LYS A 28 10.46 6.07 -0.04
CA LYS A 28 10.33 6.84 -1.29
C LYS A 28 8.95 6.71 -1.91
N HIS A 29 8.42 5.48 -2.01
CA HIS A 29 7.14 5.20 -2.65
C HIS A 29 5.97 5.86 -1.93
N LEU A 30 5.98 5.81 -0.59
CA LEU A 30 4.96 6.43 0.25
C LEU A 30 5.28 7.88 0.63
N ASP A 31 6.38 8.45 0.14
CA ASP A 31 6.79 9.84 0.44
C ASP A 31 6.77 10.15 1.95
N LEU A 32 7.51 9.36 2.73
CA LEU A 32 7.42 9.32 4.20
C LEU A 32 8.31 10.34 4.91
N LEU A 33 9.29 10.96 4.25
CA LEU A 33 10.20 11.93 4.88
C LEU A 33 9.58 13.32 4.97
N ARG A 34 8.40 13.40 5.61
CA ARG A 34 7.59 14.61 5.77
C ARG A 34 6.96 14.67 7.17
N PRO A 35 6.60 15.86 7.68
CA PRO A 35 6.00 16.01 9.01
C PRO A 35 4.51 15.63 9.05
N ILE A 36 4.16 14.40 8.66
CA ILE A 36 2.77 13.93 8.50
C ILE A 36 2.22 13.15 9.71
N TYR A 37 3.09 12.74 10.63
CA TYR A 37 2.78 11.72 11.64
C TYR A 37 1.92 12.19 12.82
N LYS A 38 1.91 13.50 13.15
CA LYS A 38 1.12 13.99 14.30
C LYS A 38 -0.37 13.65 14.15
N LYS A 39 -0.87 13.65 12.92
CA LYS A 39 -2.27 13.34 12.60
C LYS A 39 -2.63 11.87 12.86
N THR A 40 -1.66 10.95 12.80
CA THR A 40 -1.91 9.51 13.01
C THR A 40 -1.97 9.13 14.48
N ALA A 41 -1.49 10.00 15.39
CA ALA A 41 -1.37 9.73 16.82
C ALA A 41 -2.72 9.60 17.57
N ALA A 42 -3.83 9.94 16.90
CA ALA A 42 -5.18 9.75 17.41
C ALA A 42 -6.10 9.27 16.28
N TYR A 43 -7.17 8.56 16.66
CA TYR A 43 -8.21 8.07 15.74
C TYR A 43 -7.71 7.07 14.67
N GLY A 44 -6.56 6.44 14.93
CA GLY A 44 -6.01 5.38 14.09
C GLY A 44 -5.18 5.89 12.90
N HIS A 45 -4.33 4.98 12.39
CA HIS A 45 -3.44 5.20 11.25
C HIS A 45 -4.08 4.85 9.91
N PHE A 46 -5.10 4.00 9.90
CA PHE A 46 -5.68 3.40 8.69
C PHE A 46 -7.16 3.76 8.51
N GLY A 47 -7.65 3.67 7.27
CA GLY A 47 -9.06 3.87 6.92
C GLY A 47 -9.50 5.34 6.92
N ARG A 48 -8.54 6.27 6.79
CA ARG A 48 -8.78 7.71 6.87
C ARG A 48 -8.43 8.37 5.55
N ASN A 49 -9.38 9.11 4.98
CA ASN A 49 -9.17 9.88 3.76
C ASN A 49 -8.45 11.21 4.05
N ASP A 50 -7.17 11.14 4.41
CA ASP A 50 -6.27 12.30 4.55
C ASP A 50 -5.22 12.26 3.43
N PRO A 51 -5.02 13.34 2.65
CA PRO A 51 -4.06 13.36 1.55
C PRO A 51 -2.61 13.10 1.97
N ASP A 52 -2.26 13.31 3.24
CA ASP A 52 -0.94 12.97 3.77
C ASP A 52 -0.70 11.47 3.94
N PHE A 53 -1.77 10.67 4.07
CA PHE A 53 -1.72 9.23 4.29
C PHE A 53 -1.66 8.50 2.96
N THR A 54 -0.49 8.57 2.34
CA THR A 54 -0.21 7.98 1.04
C THR A 54 -0.44 6.47 0.97
N TRP A 55 -0.36 5.76 2.11
CA TRP A 55 -0.65 4.32 2.21
C TRP A 55 -2.14 3.97 2.05
N GLU A 56 -3.04 4.95 2.15
CA GLU A 56 -4.48 4.78 1.90
C GLU A 56 -4.84 4.90 0.41
N LYS A 57 -3.88 5.32 -0.44
CA LYS A 57 -4.11 5.44 -1.88
C LYS A 57 -4.30 4.05 -2.51
N THR A 58 -5.21 3.96 -3.46
CA THR A 58 -5.51 2.75 -4.24
C THR A 58 -4.96 2.85 -5.67
N ASP A 59 -3.87 3.58 -5.85
CA ASP A 59 -3.24 3.90 -7.13
C ASP A 59 -2.61 2.68 -7.84
N LYS A 60 -2.41 1.58 -7.12
CA LYS A 60 -1.90 0.30 -7.66
C LYS A 60 -2.96 -0.69 -8.14
N VAL A 61 -4.25 -0.38 -8.02
CA VAL A 61 -5.34 -1.30 -8.39
C VAL A 61 -5.28 -1.73 -9.85
N GLU A 62 -5.09 -0.80 -10.77
CA GLU A 62 -5.04 -1.11 -12.22
C GLU A 62 -3.77 -1.85 -12.62
N GLU A 63 -2.68 -1.68 -11.89
CA GLU A 63 -1.43 -2.44 -12.09
C GLU A 63 -1.63 -3.90 -11.66
N LEU A 64 -2.22 -4.13 -10.48
CA LEU A 64 -2.55 -5.46 -9.99
C LEU A 64 -3.51 -6.20 -10.91
N LYS A 65 -4.56 -5.54 -11.41
CA LYS A 65 -5.52 -6.15 -12.34
C LYS A 65 -4.89 -6.65 -13.64
N LYS A 66 -3.76 -6.09 -14.08
CA LYS A 66 -3.06 -6.51 -15.31
C LYS A 66 -2.21 -7.77 -15.11
N LEU A 67 -1.96 -8.18 -13.86
CA LEU A 67 -1.15 -9.35 -13.52
C LEU A 67 -1.97 -10.65 -13.39
N PHE A 68 -3.30 -10.56 -13.53
CA PHE A 68 -4.25 -11.67 -13.44
C PHE A 68 -5.17 -11.71 -14.64
#